data_AF-A0A6M4J9G4-F1
#
_entry.id   AF-A0A6M4J9G4-F1
#
_cell.length_a   1.000
_cell.length_b   1.000
_cell.length_c   1.000
_cell.angle_alpha   90.00
_cell.angle_beta   90.00
_cell.angle_gamma   90.00
#
_symmetry.space_group_name_H-M   'P 1'
#
loop_
_entity.id
_entity.type
_entity.pdbx_description
1 polymer ?
#
loop_
_entity_poly.entity_id
_entity_poly.type
_entity_poly.pdbx_seq_one_letter_code
_entity_poly.pdbx_strand_id
1 'polypeptide(L)'
;MHIWIERLSNKWKAILIVISILTMVASLCLLIAALADDGYNKFAKVFFIVDTIEVKDDRWKDFLKYAQEQKIATEHIEKLREIFGDRYTIETERLNVIGFTFFNISMILLIVINLDILSASMFITIRLAENSVDRLRRENLIDQQAYSKISEILAIQHANNIKAKNAKIDKSLLSQRIQELESEQVINEEE
;
A
#
# COMPACT_ATOMS: atom_id res chain seq x y z
N MET A 1 -9.28 3.72 20.31
CA MET A 1 -8.79 4.96 19.68
C MET A 1 -9.71 5.47 18.53
N HIS A 2 -11.03 5.30 18.60
CA HIS A 2 -11.96 5.79 17.54
C HIS A 2 -13.27 6.39 18.09
N ILE A 3 -13.22 7.01 19.29
CA ILE A 3 -14.38 7.66 19.92
C ILE A 3 -15.04 8.70 18.99
N TRP A 4 -14.25 9.33 18.11
CA TRP A 4 -14.73 10.29 17.13
C TRP A 4 -15.62 9.65 16.05
N ILE A 5 -15.34 8.41 15.64
CA ILE A 5 -16.19 7.67 14.67
C ILE A 5 -17.54 7.35 15.30
N GLU A 6 -17.58 7.02 16.59
CA GLU A 6 -18.85 6.74 17.29
C GLU A 6 -19.80 7.94 17.25
N ARG A 7 -19.27 9.16 17.40
CA ARG A 7 -20.03 10.44 17.41
C ARG A 7 -20.58 10.84 16.04
N LEU A 8 -20.14 10.22 14.95
CA LEU A 8 -20.64 10.52 13.61
C LEU A 8 -22.02 9.93 13.37
N SER A 9 -22.86 10.66 12.64
CA SER A 9 -24.15 10.13 12.15
C SER A 9 -23.93 8.96 11.19
N ASN A 10 -24.93 8.07 11.06
CA ASN A 10 -24.85 6.93 10.15
C ASN A 10 -24.60 7.34 8.68
N LYS A 11 -25.09 8.51 8.24
CA LYS A 11 -24.81 9.04 6.90
C LYS A 11 -23.32 9.32 6.69
N TRP A 12 -22.67 9.96 7.68
CA TRP A 12 -21.24 10.28 7.63
C TRP A 12 -20.36 9.03 7.74
N LYS A 13 -20.77 8.05 8.55
CA LYS A 13 -20.11 6.73 8.62
C LYS A 13 -20.15 6.01 7.27
N ALA A 14 -21.31 6.01 6.60
CA ALA A 14 -21.45 5.42 5.26
C ALA A 14 -20.55 6.12 4.23
N ILE A 15 -20.49 7.46 4.24
CA ILE A 15 -19.60 8.22 3.36
C ILE A 15 -18.13 7.86 3.61
N LEU A 16 -17.70 7.80 4.88
CA LEU A 16 -16.33 7.41 5.24
C LEU A 16 -15.99 6.01 4.75
N ILE A 17 -16.90 5.04 4.92
CA ILE A 17 -16.71 3.66 4.42
C ILE A 17 -16.51 3.67 2.90
N VAL A 18 -17.37 4.38 2.16
CA VAL A 18 -17.28 4.46 0.70
C VAL A 18 -15.96 5.09 0.26
N ILE A 19 -15.58 6.23 0.87
CA ILE A 19 -14.31 6.90 0.56
C ILE A 19 -13.15 5.96 0.86
N SER A 20 -13.14 5.28 2.01
CA SER A 20 -12.07 4.35 2.38
C SER A 20 -11.96 3.15 1.44
N ILE A 21 -13.08 2.62 0.93
CA ILE A 21 -13.04 1.55 -0.07
C ILE A 21 -12.46 2.08 -1.38
N LEU A 22 -12.93 3.23 -1.87
CA LEU A 22 -12.46 3.81 -3.13
C LEU A 22 -10.97 4.16 -3.07
N THR A 23 -10.50 4.78 -1.98
CA THR A 23 -9.09 5.12 -1.79
C THR A 23 -8.23 3.87 -1.63
N MET A 24 -8.73 2.81 -0.97
CA MET A 24 -8.01 1.54 -0.86
C MET A 24 -7.85 0.86 -2.23
N VAL A 25 -8.92 0.80 -3.04
CA VAL A 25 -8.87 0.25 -4.41
C VAL A 25 -7.93 1.06 -5.28
N ALA A 26 -8.03 2.39 -5.24
CA ALA A 26 -7.13 3.27 -6.00
C ALA A 26 -5.66 3.07 -5.58
N SER A 27 -5.39 3.00 -4.28
CA SER A 27 -4.03 2.77 -3.76
C SER A 27 -3.48 1.41 -4.21
N LEU A 28 -4.32 0.37 -4.23
CA LEU A 28 -3.94 -0.96 -4.72
C LEU A 28 -3.63 -0.95 -6.22
N CYS A 29 -4.50 -0.31 -7.03
CA CYS A 29 -4.27 -0.17 -8.47
C CYS A 29 -2.97 0.58 -8.76
N LEU A 30 -2.71 1.66 -8.03
CA LEU A 30 -1.48 2.46 -8.15
C LEU A 30 -0.23 1.69 -7.70
N LEU A 31 -0.33 0.89 -6.63
CA LEU A 31 0.75 0.01 -6.19
C LEU A 31 1.09 -1.03 -7.27
N ILE A 32 0.08 -1.71 -7.82
CA ILE A 32 0.25 -2.68 -8.91
C ILE A 32 0.82 -1.99 -10.15
N ALA A 33 0.32 -0.82 -10.50
CA ALA A 33 0.82 -0.05 -11.64
C ALA A 33 2.26 0.46 -11.44
N ALA A 34 2.71 0.70 -10.22
CA ALA A 34 4.12 1.02 -9.96
C ALA A 34 5.02 -0.21 -10.10
N LEU A 35 4.54 -1.39 -9.72
CA LEU A 35 5.31 -2.64 -9.71
C LEU A 35 5.35 -3.36 -11.07
N ALA A 36 4.29 -3.26 -11.86
CA ALA A 36 4.18 -3.90 -13.17
C ALA A 36 4.95 -3.07 -14.23
N ASP A 37 6.25 -3.34 -14.32
CA ASP A 37 7.12 -2.80 -15.37
C ASP A 37 7.16 -3.72 -16.60
N ASP A 38 6.07 -3.69 -17.38
CA ASP A 38 5.97 -4.43 -18.65
C ASP A 38 6.57 -3.63 -19.84
N GLY A 39 7.35 -2.57 -19.59
CA GLY A 39 7.95 -1.70 -20.62
C GLY A 39 6.97 -0.74 -21.34
N TYR A 40 5.67 -1.04 -21.35
CA TYR A 40 4.61 -0.17 -21.89
C TYR A 40 4.01 0.77 -20.85
N ASN A 41 4.20 0.48 -19.57
CA ASN A 41 3.55 1.19 -18.49
C ASN A 41 4.21 2.56 -18.23
N LYS A 42 3.60 3.62 -18.76
CA LYS A 42 4.07 5.00 -18.60
C LYS A 42 4.09 5.46 -17.14
N PHE A 43 3.30 4.85 -16.25
CA PHE A 43 3.29 5.21 -14.84
C PHE A 43 4.53 4.69 -14.12
N ALA A 44 4.98 3.46 -14.41
CA ALA A 44 6.23 2.94 -13.87
C ALA A 44 7.43 3.82 -14.25
N LYS A 45 7.44 4.38 -15.47
CA LYS A 45 8.46 5.31 -15.96
C LYS A 45 8.63 6.59 -15.14
N VAL A 46 7.62 7.00 -14.36
CA VAL A 46 7.71 8.17 -13.45
C VAL A 46 8.78 7.97 -12.37
N PHE A 47 9.11 6.72 -12.05
CA PHE A 47 10.13 6.38 -11.07
C PHE A 47 11.53 6.24 -11.67
N PHE A 48 11.71 6.42 -12.98
CA PHE A 48 13.00 6.32 -13.64
C PHE A 48 13.57 7.71 -13.93
N ILE A 49 14.86 7.87 -13.64
CA ILE A 49 15.66 9.01 -14.07
C ILE A 49 16.30 8.62 -15.39
N VAL A 50 16.08 9.44 -16.42
CA VAL A 50 16.72 9.27 -17.73
C VAL A 50 18.00 10.08 -17.72
N ASP A 51 19.14 9.39 -17.65
CA ASP A 51 20.45 10.00 -17.77
C ASP A 51 20.94 9.81 -19.21
N THR A 52 21.16 10.92 -19.93
CA THR A 52 21.82 10.93 -21.24
C THR A 52 23.33 11.00 -21.04
N ILE A 53 24.03 9.95 -21.42
CA ILE A 53 25.50 9.88 -21.34
C ILE A 53 26.06 10.00 -22.76
N GLU A 54 26.93 10.99 -22.97
CA GLU A 54 27.72 11.06 -24.20
C GLU A 54 28.90 10.10 -24.12
N VAL A 55 28.94 9.12 -25.02
CA VAL A 55 30.03 8.15 -25.13
C VAL A 55 30.81 8.43 -26.40
N LYS A 56 32.14 8.42 -26.32
CA LYS A 56 32.99 8.52 -27.52
C LYS A 56 32.79 7.28 -28.38
N ASP A 57 32.63 7.47 -29.69
CA ASP A 57 32.54 6.33 -30.60
C ASP A 57 33.94 5.78 -30.89
N ASP A 58 34.33 4.70 -30.22
CA ASP A 58 35.61 4.03 -30.48
C ASP A 58 35.67 3.43 -31.89
N ARG A 59 34.52 3.18 -32.55
CA ARG A 59 34.48 2.74 -33.97
C ARG A 59 35.00 3.80 -34.92
N TRP A 60 35.03 5.07 -34.50
CA TRP A 60 35.61 6.14 -35.27
C TRP A 60 37.12 5.95 -35.47
N LYS A 61 37.84 5.36 -34.51
CA LYS A 61 39.27 5.05 -34.66
C LYS A 61 39.50 3.96 -35.70
N ASP A 62 38.66 2.94 -35.72
CA ASP A 62 38.74 1.87 -36.71
C ASP A 62 38.36 2.38 -38.11
N PHE A 63 37.36 3.26 -38.20
CA PHE A 63 37.00 3.95 -39.44
C PHE A 63 38.15 4.83 -39.96
N LEU A 64 38.81 5.60 -39.09
CA LEU A 64 39.99 6.40 -39.47
C LEU A 64 41.14 5.55 -39.99
N LYS A 65 41.39 4.40 -39.37
CA LYS A 65 42.43 3.45 -39.81
C LYS A 65 42.09 2.85 -41.19
N TYR A 66 40.85 2.44 -41.39
CA TYR A 66 40.36 1.97 -42.69
C TYR A 66 40.41 3.05 -43.77
N ALA A 67 40.04 4.29 -43.44
CA ALA A 67 40.09 5.42 -44.38
C ALA A 67 41.52 5.76 -44.80
N GLN A 68 42.50 5.64 -43.89
CA GLN A 68 43.93 5.76 -44.20
C GLN A 68 44.43 4.62 -45.11
N GLU A 69 44.02 3.38 -44.86
CA GLU A 69 44.34 2.22 -45.70
C GLU A 69 43.77 2.37 -47.13
N GLN A 70 42.57 2.94 -47.25
CA GLN A 70 41.89 3.20 -48.53
C GLN A 70 42.30 4.53 -49.21
N LYS A 71 43.23 5.30 -48.61
CA LYS A 71 43.70 6.60 -49.11
C LYS A 71 42.57 7.61 -49.39
N ILE A 72 41.53 7.63 -48.54
CA ILE A 72 40.46 8.62 -48.63
C ILE A 72 41.04 10.00 -48.32
N ALA A 73 40.71 11.01 -49.14
CA ALA A 73 41.19 12.37 -48.93
C ALA A 73 40.65 12.96 -47.62
N THR A 74 41.52 13.65 -46.87
CA THR A 74 41.28 14.16 -45.52
C THR A 74 40.03 15.05 -45.42
N GLU A 75 39.73 15.84 -46.46
CA GLU A 75 38.52 16.68 -46.54
C GLU A 75 37.21 15.88 -46.45
N HIS A 76 37.18 14.64 -46.99
CA HIS A 76 36.00 13.80 -46.93
C HIS A 76 35.82 13.15 -45.55
N ILE A 77 36.94 12.88 -44.86
CA ILE A 77 36.96 12.35 -43.50
C ILE A 77 36.46 13.42 -42.52
N GLU A 78 36.88 14.67 -42.68
CA GLU A 78 36.40 15.79 -41.87
C GLU A 78 34.92 16.08 -42.07
N LYS A 79 34.42 16.04 -43.32
CA LYS A 79 32.96 16.15 -43.58
C LYS A 79 32.17 15.02 -42.94
N LEU A 80 32.66 13.78 -43.01
CA LEU A 80 31.99 12.64 -42.37
C LEU A 80 32.01 12.78 -40.83
N ARG A 81 33.09 13.32 -40.27
CA ARG A 81 33.21 13.62 -38.85
C ARG A 81 32.18 14.67 -38.40
N GLU A 82 32.00 15.70 -39.22
CA GLU A 82 31.04 16.77 -38.96
C GLU A 82 29.59 16.28 -39.05
N ILE A 83 29.30 15.30 -39.92
CA ILE A 83 27.97 14.72 -40.09
C ILE A 83 27.61 13.71 -38.98
N PHE A 84 28.54 12.83 -38.60
CA PHE A 84 28.25 11.73 -37.66
C PHE A 84 28.59 12.05 -36.20
N GLY A 85 29.46 13.03 -35.96
CA GLY A 85 29.92 13.41 -34.62
C GLY A 85 30.87 12.40 -33.98
N ASP A 86 31.78 12.88 -33.12
CA ASP A 86 32.76 12.04 -32.40
C ASP A 86 32.15 11.25 -31.21
N ARG A 87 30.86 11.48 -30.93
CA ARG A 87 30.16 10.96 -29.75
C ARG A 87 28.75 10.51 -30.12
N TYR A 88 28.31 9.42 -29.52
CA TYR A 88 26.91 9.00 -29.55
C TYR A 88 26.31 9.11 -28.15
N THR A 89 25.04 9.45 -28.09
CA THR A 89 24.28 9.53 -26.83
C THR A 89 23.66 8.19 -26.52
N ILE A 90 23.93 7.66 -25.32
CA ILE A 90 23.20 6.52 -24.77
C ILE A 90 22.23 7.08 -23.72
N GLU A 91 20.95 6.78 -23.90
CA GLU A 91 19.95 6.98 -22.85
C GLU A 91 20.00 5.79 -21.89
N THR A 92 20.33 6.05 -20.63
CA THR A 92 20.27 5.03 -19.58
C THR A 92 19.15 5.38 -18.61
N GLU A 93 18.17 4.50 -18.49
CA GLU A 93 17.12 4.62 -17.49
C GLU A 93 17.63 4.04 -16.16
N ARG A 94 17.61 4.83 -15.09
CA ARG A 94 17.96 4.38 -13.73
C ARG A 94 16.76 4.54 -12.81
N LEU A 95 16.40 3.47 -12.10
CA LEU A 95 15.32 3.54 -11.13
C LEU A 95 15.70 4.46 -9.97
N ASN A 96 14.87 5.46 -9.69
CA ASN A 96 14.94 6.26 -8.46
C ASN A 96 14.42 5.41 -7.28
N VAL A 97 15.32 4.59 -6.73
CA VAL A 97 15.02 3.64 -5.65
C VAL A 97 14.36 4.32 -4.45
N ILE A 98 14.80 5.53 -4.10
CA ILE A 98 14.26 6.27 -2.96
C ILE A 98 12.80 6.67 -3.23
N GLY A 99 12.53 7.30 -4.39
CA GLY A 99 11.19 7.72 -4.77
C GLY A 99 10.23 6.53 -4.91
N PHE A 100 10.70 5.45 -5.53
CA PHE A 100 9.94 4.21 -5.69
C PHE A 100 9.59 3.57 -4.33
N THR A 101 10.57 3.44 -3.43
CA THR A 101 10.37 2.84 -2.11
C THR A 101 9.42 3.69 -1.27
N PHE A 102 9.60 5.02 -1.26
CA PHE A 102 8.72 5.94 -0.54
C PHE A 102 7.27 5.85 -1.01
N PHE A 103 7.06 5.79 -2.33
CA PHE A 103 5.74 5.63 -2.92
C PHE A 103 5.07 4.32 -2.48
N ASN A 104 5.76 3.19 -2.61
CA ASN A 104 5.21 1.88 -2.23
C ASN A 104 4.85 1.82 -0.74
N ILE A 105 5.73 2.32 0.14
CA ILE A 105 5.45 2.38 1.58
C ILE A 105 4.22 3.26 1.85
N SER A 106 4.11 4.40 1.18
CA SER A 106 2.97 5.31 1.34
C SER A 106 1.64 4.68 0.92
N MET A 107 1.62 3.94 -0.21
CA MET A 107 0.44 3.22 -0.68
C MET A 107 0.03 2.10 0.29
N ILE A 108 0.99 1.33 0.80
CA ILE A 108 0.72 0.28 1.81
C ILE A 108 0.18 0.91 3.09
N LEU A 109 0.77 2.00 3.57
CA LEU A 109 0.31 2.71 4.77
C LEU A 109 -1.13 3.21 4.60
N LEU A 110 -1.46 3.78 3.44
CA LEU A 110 -2.82 4.19 3.10
C LEU A 110 -3.80 3.02 3.12
N ILE A 111 -3.44 1.86 2.57
CA ILE A 111 -4.27 0.65 2.62
C ILE A 111 -4.52 0.23 4.07
N VAL A 112 -3.47 0.21 4.91
CA VAL A 112 -3.58 -0.17 6.32
C VAL A 112 -4.48 0.78 7.11
N ILE A 113 -4.34 2.09 6.90
CA ILE A 113 -5.18 3.11 7.56
C ILE A 113 -6.65 2.94 7.15
N ASN A 114 -6.92 2.72 5.86
CA ASN A 114 -8.29 2.52 5.38
C ASN A 114 -8.90 1.23 5.94
N LEU A 115 -8.14 0.14 6.02
CA LEU A 115 -8.58 -1.10 6.66
C LEU A 115 -8.94 -0.91 8.14
N ASP A 116 -8.16 -0.11 8.86
CA ASP A 116 -8.43 0.19 10.28
C ASP A 116 -9.72 1.00 10.45
N ILE A 117 -9.94 2.02 9.61
CA ILE A 117 -11.19 2.81 9.58
C ILE A 117 -12.39 1.92 9.28
N LEU A 118 -12.28 1.02 8.29
CA LEU A 118 -13.35 0.09 7.92
C LEU A 118 -13.69 -0.86 9.06
N SER A 119 -12.66 -1.48 9.67
CA SER A 119 -12.81 -2.39 10.81
C SER A 119 -13.47 -1.69 12.00
N ALA A 120 -12.99 -0.49 12.36
CA ALA A 120 -13.57 0.31 13.45
C ALA A 120 -15.03 0.69 13.17
N SER A 121 -15.34 1.15 11.95
CA SER A 121 -16.70 1.54 11.56
C SER A 121 -17.66 0.36 11.57
N MET A 122 -17.22 -0.81 11.11
CA MET A 122 -18.02 -2.03 11.12
C MET A 122 -18.31 -2.49 12.55
N PHE A 123 -17.29 -2.51 13.42
CA PHE A 123 -17.44 -2.86 14.84
C PHE A 123 -18.46 -1.96 15.56
N ILE A 124 -18.35 -0.64 15.37
CA ILE A 124 -19.29 0.33 15.97
C ILE A 124 -20.71 0.11 15.45
N THR A 125 -20.86 -0.17 14.16
CA THR A 125 -22.18 -0.38 13.54
C THR A 125 -22.85 -1.65 14.07
N ILE A 126 -22.11 -2.76 14.22
CA ILE A 126 -22.62 -4.00 14.81
C ILE A 126 -23.10 -3.75 16.24
N ARG A 127 -22.29 -3.08 17.07
CA ARG A 127 -22.64 -2.78 18.46
C ARG A 127 -23.90 -1.91 18.56
N LEU A 128 -24.06 -0.93 17.66
CA LEU A 128 -25.28 -0.11 17.59
C LEU A 128 -26.50 -0.92 17.15
N ALA A 129 -26.33 -1.86 16.22
CA ALA A 129 -27.39 -2.74 15.78
C ALA A 129 -27.83 -3.69 16.92
N GLU A 130 -26.90 -4.30 17.64
CA GLU A 130 -27.18 -5.13 18.82
C GLU A 130 -28.00 -4.37 19.87
N ASN A 131 -27.59 -3.14 20.21
CA ASN A 131 -28.32 -2.28 21.15
C ASN A 131 -29.74 -1.94 20.66
N SER A 132 -29.90 -1.70 19.35
CA SER A 132 -31.20 -1.34 18.76
C SER A 132 -32.15 -2.54 18.74
N VAL A 133 -31.64 -3.72 18.40
CA VAL A 133 -32.41 -4.98 18.37
C VAL A 133 -32.84 -5.38 19.78
N ASP A 134 -31.97 -5.22 20.78
CA ASP A 134 -32.33 -5.47 22.17
C ASP A 134 -33.39 -4.47 22.68
N ARG A 135 -33.35 -3.21 22.23
CA ARG A 135 -34.39 -2.23 22.53
C ARG A 135 -35.74 -2.60 21.90
N LEU A 136 -35.75 -2.98 20.62
CA LEU A 136 -36.97 -3.43 19.93
C LEU A 136 -37.61 -4.63 20.63
N ARG A 137 -36.80 -5.57 21.14
CA ARG A 137 -37.28 -6.68 21.96
C ARG A 137 -37.91 -6.18 23.26
N ARG A 138 -37.22 -5.30 24.01
CA ARG A 138 -37.72 -4.76 25.28
C ARG A 138 -39.01 -3.94 25.12
N GLU A 139 -39.18 -3.28 23.98
CA GLU A 139 -40.39 -2.54 23.62
C GLU A 139 -41.49 -3.45 23.00
N ASN A 140 -41.29 -4.77 22.96
CA ASN A 140 -42.20 -5.77 22.36
C ASN A 140 -42.55 -5.48 20.89
N LEU A 141 -41.68 -4.78 20.15
CA LEU A 141 -41.86 -4.47 18.73
C LEU A 141 -41.42 -5.62 17.82
N ILE A 142 -40.61 -6.53 18.34
CA ILE A 142 -40.20 -7.78 17.68
C ILE A 142 -40.40 -8.96 18.63
N ASP A 143 -40.70 -10.13 18.08
CA ASP A 143 -40.83 -11.36 18.85
C ASP A 143 -39.46 -11.97 19.19
N GLN A 144 -39.46 -12.90 20.16
CA GLN A 144 -38.24 -13.56 20.63
C GLN A 144 -37.55 -14.37 19.52
N GLN A 145 -38.32 -14.87 18.55
CA GLN A 145 -37.79 -15.65 17.42
C GLN A 145 -37.03 -14.75 16.43
N ALA A 146 -37.56 -13.58 16.07
CA ALA A 146 -36.87 -12.60 15.25
C ALA A 146 -35.63 -12.05 15.97
N TYR A 147 -35.73 -11.78 17.28
CA TYR A 147 -34.58 -11.37 18.09
C TYR A 147 -33.45 -12.41 18.05
N SER A 148 -33.76 -13.69 18.26
CA SER A 148 -32.75 -14.76 18.28
C SER A 148 -32.00 -14.87 16.95
N LYS A 149 -32.71 -14.80 15.81
CA LYS A 149 -32.09 -14.87 14.47
C LYS A 149 -31.17 -13.68 14.21
N ILE A 150 -31.61 -12.46 14.55
CA ILE A 150 -30.80 -11.25 14.32
C ILE A 150 -29.58 -11.23 15.26
N SER A 151 -29.77 -11.63 16.53
CA SER A 151 -28.69 -11.71 17.51
C SER A 151 -27.62 -12.72 17.13
N GLU A 152 -28.00 -13.85 16.54
CA GLU A 152 -27.05 -14.88 16.08
C GLU A 152 -26.17 -14.36 14.94
N ILE A 153 -26.77 -13.68 13.95
CA ILE A 153 -26.04 -13.06 12.84
C ILE A 153 -25.05 -12.02 13.36
N LEU A 154 -25.50 -11.13 14.27
CA LEU A 154 -24.66 -10.10 14.86
C LEU A 154 -23.51 -10.70 15.69
N ALA A 155 -23.77 -11.76 16.46
CA ALA A 155 -22.76 -12.45 17.26
C ALA A 155 -21.66 -13.09 16.40
N ILE A 156 -22.03 -13.72 15.27
CA ILE A 156 -21.06 -14.28 14.30
C ILE A 156 -20.16 -13.18 13.74
N GLN A 157 -20.76 -12.04 13.38
CA GLN A 157 -20.04 -10.90 12.82
C GLN A 157 -19.14 -10.21 13.85
N HIS A 158 -19.59 -10.11 15.10
CA HIS A 158 -18.79 -9.61 16.22
C HIS A 158 -17.58 -10.52 16.51
N ALA A 159 -17.78 -11.84 16.55
CA ALA A 159 -16.71 -12.82 16.75
C ALA A 159 -15.65 -12.76 15.63
N ASN A 160 -16.09 -12.64 14.38
CA ASN A 160 -15.19 -12.47 13.24
C ASN A 160 -14.36 -11.18 13.33
N ASN A 161 -14.98 -10.07 13.76
CA ASN A 161 -14.27 -8.81 13.97
C ASN A 161 -13.28 -8.87 15.13
N ILE A 162 -13.62 -9.51 16.24
CA ILE A 162 -12.68 -9.77 17.35
C ILE A 162 -11.49 -10.57 16.85
N LYS A 163 -11.72 -11.63 16.07
CA LYS A 163 -10.66 -12.47 15.51
C LYS A 163 -9.75 -11.66 14.57
N ALA A 164 -10.31 -10.81 13.71
CA ALA A 164 -9.53 -9.94 12.83
C ALA A 164 -8.68 -8.92 13.62
N LYS A 165 -9.22 -8.38 14.71
CA LYS A 165 -8.50 -7.44 15.60
C LYS A 165 -7.38 -8.13 16.39
N ASN A 166 -7.66 -9.33 16.89
CA ASN A 166 -6.74 -10.12 17.71
C ASN A 166 -5.70 -10.88 16.90
N ALA A 167 -5.88 -11.03 15.59
CA ALA A 167 -4.85 -11.61 14.70
C ALA A 167 -3.54 -10.80 14.69
N LYS A 168 -3.58 -9.52 15.11
CA LYS A 168 -2.40 -8.66 15.27
C LYS A 168 -1.76 -8.73 16.66
N ILE A 169 -2.38 -9.44 17.60
CA ILE A 169 -1.87 -9.59 18.98
C ILE A 169 -1.09 -10.90 19.04
N ASP A 170 0.20 -10.81 19.35
CA ASP A 170 1.02 -11.99 19.56
C ASP A 170 0.58 -12.70 20.85
N LYS A 171 -0.11 -13.83 20.69
CA LYS A 171 -0.61 -14.62 21.82
C LYS A 171 0.52 -15.12 22.73
N SER A 172 1.71 -15.34 22.19
CA SER A 172 2.86 -15.78 22.99
C SER A 172 3.30 -14.68 23.97
N LEU A 173 3.38 -13.44 23.48
CA LEU A 173 3.73 -12.26 24.26
C LEU A 173 2.68 -11.93 25.33
N LEU A 174 1.39 -12.11 24.98
CA LEU A 174 0.30 -11.90 25.93
C LEU A 174 0.33 -12.95 27.05
N SER A 175 0.64 -14.21 26.72
CA SER A 175 0.75 -15.31 27.69
C SER A 175 1.92 -15.10 28.65
N GLN A 176 3.08 -14.65 28.13
CA GLN A 176 4.23 -14.30 28.96
C GLN A 176 3.91 -13.17 29.93
N ARG A 177 3.20 -12.12 29.49
CA ARG A 177 2.83 -11.00 30.35
C ARG A 177 1.84 -11.37 31.44
N ILE A 178 0.92 -12.30 31.16
CA ILE A 178 -0.01 -12.84 32.16
C ILE A 178 0.76 -13.64 33.21
N GLN A 179 1.72 -14.49 32.80
CA GLN A 179 2.57 -15.23 33.74
C GLN A 179 3.44 -14.32 34.61
N GLU A 180 4.03 -13.26 34.03
CA GLU A 180 4.80 -12.28 34.80
C GLU A 180 3.94 -11.61 35.88
N LEU A 181 2.72 -11.17 35.53
CA LEU A 181 1.80 -10.53 36.47
C LEU A 181 1.28 -11.49 37.56
N GLU A 182 1.02 -12.75 37.21
CA GLU A 182 0.63 -13.78 38.18
C GLU A 182 1.78 -14.08 39.16
N SER A 183 3.04 -14.10 38.67
CA SER A 183 4.21 -14.30 39.54
C SER A 183 4.50 -13.10 40.46
N GLU A 184 4.25 -11.87 40.01
CA GLU A 184 4.38 -10.65 40.83
C GLU A 184 3.29 -10.54 41.91
N GLN A 185 2.09 -11.10 41.69
CA GLN A 185 1.04 -11.16 42.70
C GLN A 185 1.35 -12.18 43.81
N VAL A 186 1.90 -13.34 43.46
CA VAL A 186 2.28 -14.36 44.46
C VAL A 186 3.38 -13.84 45.39
N ILE A 187 4.32 -13.03 44.88
CA ILE A 187 5.40 -12.46 45.71
C ILE A 187 4.88 -11.37 46.67
N ASN A 188 3.85 -10.61 46.30
CA ASN A 188 3.27 -9.58 47.17
C ASN A 188 2.26 -10.13 48.20
N GLU A 189 1.77 -11.36 48.03
CA GLU A 189 0.92 -12.04 49.03
C GLU A 189 1.74 -12.81 50.09
N GLU A 190 3.05 -12.99 49.88
CA GLU A 190 3.98 -13.66 50.80
C GLU A 190 4.82 -12.68 51.67
N GLU A 191 4.70 -11.36 51.47
CA GLU A 191 5.21 -10.31 52.39
C GLU A 191 4.13 -9.82 53.37
#